data_AF-A0AAV0S4Y0-F1
#
_entry.id   AF-A0AAV0S4Y0-F1
#
_cell.length_a   1.000
_cell.length_b   1.000
_cell.length_c   1.000
_cell.angle_alpha   90.00
_cell.angle_beta   90.00
_cell.angle_gamma   90.00
#
_symmetry.space_group_name_H-M   'P 1'
#
loop_
_entity.id
_entity.type
_entity.pdbx_description
1 polymer ?
#
loop_
_entity_poly.entity_id
_entity_poly.type
_entity_poly.pdbx_seq_one_letter_code
_entity_poly.pdbx_strand_id
1 'polypeptide(L)'
;MMQHLDMALLSAFVERWRPDTNTFHMPFGEILILLHDVHHILRIPIDGELMGDEASPDTLKSDMGGLVRLSVDAQVGGKWKSKWYDNGAMHAEGLLVRGGELKIKEMEVQCYLFVLLGSTLFVDKSRDRLRPAINLFLKDHRRLTDYAWGAGALAYLYRQLGVATRAGSKSLCGCLTLLQAWIYEYFPLFRPSQLPQSPDAPRASSWISPRLRGGDEARQRLARYRQLLDELSADDVTWTPYGRDGHTDIPRSLYTGPIHFSDIAEGYDPARCLRQFGYRQIIPRAMTVPHDQYRPASSSSYIVFRDPWVNQLWDNVAAHRLD
;
A
#
# COMPACT_ATOMS: atom_id res chain seq x y z
N MET A 1 -3.96 8.08 10.74
CA MET A 1 -4.81 7.78 9.56
C MET A 1 -5.90 8.83 9.45
N MET A 2 -6.38 9.12 8.23
CA MET A 2 -7.46 10.10 8.05
C MET A 2 -8.78 9.57 8.63
N GLN A 3 -9.58 10.46 9.21
CA GLN A 3 -10.87 10.10 9.84
C GLN A 3 -11.94 9.72 8.81
N HIS A 4 -11.93 10.36 7.64
CA HIS A 4 -12.94 10.17 6.60
C HIS A 4 -12.28 9.99 5.23
N LEU A 5 -12.79 9.03 4.46
CA LEU A 5 -12.38 8.75 3.10
C LEU A 5 -13.51 9.12 2.13
N ASP A 6 -13.18 9.89 1.10
CA ASP A 6 -14.05 10.16 -0.02
C ASP A 6 -13.93 9.05 -1.06
N MET A 7 -14.76 8.02 -0.88
CA MET A 7 -14.77 6.86 -1.78
C MET A 7 -15.13 7.23 -3.23
N ALA A 8 -15.84 8.33 -3.47
CA ALA A 8 -16.15 8.78 -4.82
C ALA A 8 -14.90 9.35 -5.50
N LEU A 9 -14.13 10.19 -4.79
CA LEU A 9 -12.86 10.71 -5.28
C LEU A 9 -11.85 9.58 -5.52
N LEU A 10 -11.69 8.68 -4.54
CA LEU A 10 -10.78 7.54 -4.67
C LEU A 10 -11.13 6.64 -5.85
N SER A 11 -12.43 6.36 -6.07
CA SER A 11 -12.88 5.55 -7.20
C SER A 11 -12.58 6.23 -8.54
N ALA A 12 -12.79 7.54 -8.65
CA ALA A 12 -12.48 8.29 -9.87
C ALA A 12 -10.99 8.23 -10.24
N PHE A 13 -10.10 8.28 -9.25
CA PHE A 13 -8.65 8.11 -9.46
C PHE A 13 -8.27 6.67 -9.80
N VAL A 14 -8.88 5.68 -9.15
CA VAL A 14 -8.62 4.26 -9.44
C VAL A 14 -8.95 3.92 -10.89
N GLU A 15 -9.98 4.53 -11.48
CA GLU A 15 -10.30 4.37 -12.91
C GLU A 15 -9.19 4.85 -13.85
N ARG A 16 -8.28 5.70 -13.36
CA ARG A 16 -7.09 6.18 -14.10
C ARG A 16 -5.87 5.29 -13.90
N TRP A 17 -5.91 4.29 -13.02
CA TRP A 17 -4.79 3.39 -12.77
C TRP A 17 -4.55 2.43 -13.95
N ARG A 18 -3.29 2.30 -14.38
CA ARG A 18 -2.84 1.33 -15.39
C ARG A 18 -1.93 0.27 -14.77
N PRO A 19 -2.43 -0.97 -14.59
CA PRO A 19 -1.64 -2.07 -14.03
C PRO A 19 -0.36 -2.38 -14.80
N ASP A 20 -0.36 -2.20 -16.13
CA ASP A 20 0.79 -2.53 -16.99
C ASP A 20 2.01 -1.62 -16.75
N THR A 21 1.80 -0.44 -16.18
CA THR A 21 2.85 0.55 -15.89
C THR A 21 2.90 0.94 -14.42
N ASN A 22 1.98 0.41 -13.60
CA ASN A 22 1.75 0.85 -12.23
C ASN A 22 1.72 2.38 -12.07
N THR A 23 1.00 3.09 -12.95
CA THR A 23 0.84 4.56 -12.87
C THR A 23 -0.61 4.99 -13.04
N PHE A 24 -0.92 6.22 -12.61
CA PHE A 24 -2.16 6.90 -12.98
C PHE A 24 -1.98 7.61 -14.32
N HIS A 25 -2.92 7.39 -15.24
CA HIS A 25 -2.95 8.01 -16.56
C HIS A 25 -3.95 9.17 -16.57
N MET A 26 -3.41 10.38 -16.63
CA MET A 26 -4.17 11.63 -16.68
C MET A 26 -4.08 12.27 -18.09
N PRO A 27 -4.92 13.27 -18.43
CA PRO A 27 -4.84 13.94 -19.73
C PRO A 27 -3.45 14.53 -20.03
N PHE A 28 -2.71 14.90 -18.99
CA PHE A 28 -1.35 15.44 -19.08
C PHE A 28 -0.24 14.38 -19.04
N GLY A 29 -0.57 13.08 -18.99
CA GLY A 29 0.39 11.96 -18.94
C GLY A 29 0.39 11.19 -17.61
N GLU A 30 1.49 10.48 -17.35
CA GLU A 30 1.65 9.62 -16.16
C GLU A 30 2.00 10.42 -14.89
N ILE A 31 1.47 9.94 -13.76
CA ILE A 31 1.78 10.39 -12.39
C ILE A 31 1.65 9.19 -11.42
N LEU A 32 2.41 9.18 -10.32
CA LEU A 32 2.58 8.04 -9.44
C LEU A 32 2.68 8.43 -7.96
N ILE A 33 2.35 7.49 -7.06
CA ILE A 33 2.66 7.61 -5.62
C ILE A 33 4.07 7.06 -5.40
N LEU A 34 5.03 7.89 -5.06
CA LEU A 34 6.44 7.53 -4.94
C LEU A 34 6.85 7.24 -3.48
N LEU A 35 8.05 6.68 -3.27
CA LEU A 35 8.50 6.37 -1.90
C LEU A 35 8.66 7.62 -1.03
N HIS A 36 9.09 8.76 -1.59
CA HIS A 36 9.07 10.02 -0.82
C HIS A 36 7.65 10.47 -0.45
N ASP A 37 6.63 10.16 -1.26
CA ASP A 37 5.24 10.45 -0.89
C ASP A 37 4.87 9.66 0.36
N VAL A 38 5.22 8.37 0.41
CA VAL A 38 4.99 7.52 1.60
C VAL A 38 5.67 8.11 2.83
N HIS A 39 6.94 8.53 2.68
CA HIS A 39 7.71 9.14 3.77
C HIS A 39 7.05 10.42 4.28
N HIS A 40 6.73 11.37 3.41
CA HIS A 40 6.17 12.67 3.83
C HIS A 40 4.71 12.52 4.33
N ILE A 41 3.90 11.75 3.63
CA ILE A 41 2.46 11.63 3.93
C ILE A 41 2.22 10.83 5.21
N LEU A 42 2.89 9.69 5.37
CA LEU A 42 2.63 8.76 6.47
C LEU A 42 3.69 8.80 7.58
N ARG A 43 4.90 9.29 7.31
CA ARG A 43 6.06 9.24 8.24
C ARG A 43 6.37 7.82 8.74
N ILE A 44 6.31 6.84 7.84
CA ILE A 44 6.71 5.46 8.12
C ILE A 44 8.05 5.13 7.43
N PRO A 45 8.85 4.19 7.98
CA PRO A 45 10.13 3.80 7.39
C PRO A 45 9.98 3.28 5.97
N ILE A 46 10.73 3.83 5.03
CA ILE A 46 10.82 3.36 3.62
C ILE A 46 12.20 2.78 3.29
N ASP A 47 13.16 3.01 4.17
CA ASP A 47 14.49 2.40 4.17
C ASP A 47 14.48 1.10 4.96
N GLY A 48 15.52 0.30 4.77
CA GLY A 48 15.69 -0.99 5.43
C GLY A 48 15.47 -2.17 4.49
N GLU A 49 15.28 -3.34 5.09
CA GLU A 49 15.09 -4.61 4.41
C GLU A 49 13.73 -4.67 3.71
N LEU A 50 13.72 -5.08 2.44
CA LEU A 50 12.49 -5.36 1.72
C LEU A 50 11.73 -6.49 2.39
N MET A 51 10.42 -6.31 2.54
CA MET A 51 9.52 -7.28 3.14
C MET A 51 9.19 -8.41 2.16
N GLY A 52 10.19 -9.12 1.63
CA GLY A 52 10.04 -10.13 0.58
C GLY A 52 9.98 -11.58 1.08
N ASP A 53 9.70 -11.80 2.36
CA ASP A 53 9.62 -13.16 2.91
C ASP A 53 8.36 -13.87 2.39
N GLU A 54 8.59 -14.88 1.55
CA GLU A 54 7.56 -15.79 1.08
C GLU A 54 7.45 -16.98 2.03
N ALA A 55 6.23 -17.25 2.48
CA ALA A 55 5.91 -18.41 3.29
C ALA A 55 4.80 -19.21 2.61
N SER A 56 4.95 -20.53 2.57
CA SER A 56 3.89 -21.40 2.05
C SER A 56 2.60 -21.21 2.86
N PRO A 57 1.41 -21.48 2.27
CA PRO A 57 0.15 -21.41 3.01
C PRO A 57 0.17 -22.24 4.30
N ASP A 58 0.83 -23.40 4.30
CA ASP A 58 0.98 -24.24 5.50
C ASP A 58 1.90 -23.61 6.55
N THR A 59 2.97 -22.93 6.13
CA THR A 59 3.87 -22.20 7.03
C THR A 59 3.14 -21.04 7.69
N LEU A 60 2.40 -20.24 6.91
CA LEU A 60 1.58 -19.14 7.43
C LEU A 60 0.52 -19.65 8.41
N LYS A 61 -0.12 -20.77 8.08
CA LYS A 61 -1.13 -21.41 8.93
C LYS A 61 -0.52 -21.91 10.24
N SER A 62 0.63 -22.57 10.20
CA SER A 62 1.36 -23.01 11.39
C SER A 62 1.75 -21.81 12.25
N ASP A 63 2.23 -20.74 11.61
CA ASP A 63 2.60 -19.50 12.28
C ASP A 63 1.43 -18.85 13.02
N MET A 64 0.26 -18.77 12.36
CA MET A 64 -0.95 -18.24 13.00
C MET A 64 -1.36 -19.11 14.19
N GLY A 65 -1.29 -20.44 14.06
CA GLY A 65 -1.55 -21.36 15.16
C GLY A 65 -0.65 -21.11 16.37
N GLY A 66 0.63 -20.81 16.14
CA GLY A 66 1.58 -20.41 17.17
C GLY A 66 1.20 -19.08 17.84
N LEU A 67 0.88 -18.05 17.05
CA LEU A 67 0.49 -16.73 17.55
C LEU A 67 -0.73 -16.79 18.48
N VAL A 68 -1.78 -17.50 18.06
CA VAL A 68 -3.00 -17.63 18.88
C VAL A 68 -2.94 -18.78 19.89
N ARG A 69 -1.81 -19.50 19.98
CA ARG A 69 -1.62 -20.67 20.84
C ARG A 69 -2.78 -21.66 20.79
N LEU A 70 -3.17 -22.01 19.57
CA LEU A 70 -4.12 -23.09 19.37
C LEU A 70 -3.37 -24.42 19.52
N SER A 71 -3.90 -25.35 20.33
CA SER A 71 -3.38 -26.71 20.34
C SER A 71 -3.58 -27.34 18.97
N VAL A 72 -2.65 -28.22 18.57
CA VAL A 72 -2.71 -28.97 17.30
C VAL A 72 -4.04 -29.74 17.17
N ASP A 73 -4.68 -30.04 18.30
CA ASP A 73 -5.94 -30.78 18.43
C ASP A 73 -7.21 -29.97 18.07
N ALA A 74 -7.11 -28.66 17.82
CA ALA A 74 -8.24 -27.82 17.36
C ALA A 74 -8.61 -28.04 15.88
N GLN A 75 -8.03 -29.04 15.22
CA GLN A 75 -8.33 -29.40 13.84
C GLN A 75 -9.67 -30.13 13.72
N VAL A 76 -10.70 -29.44 13.23
CA VAL A 76 -11.95 -30.09 12.83
C VAL A 76 -11.82 -30.53 11.37
N GLY A 77 -11.65 -31.83 11.13
CA GLY A 77 -11.62 -32.41 9.78
C GLY A 77 -10.46 -31.94 8.89
N GLY A 78 -9.27 -31.71 9.46
CA GLY A 78 -8.06 -31.25 8.73
C GLY A 78 -8.09 -29.78 8.30
N LYS A 79 -9.18 -29.05 8.55
CA LYS A 79 -9.31 -27.62 8.30
C LYS A 79 -9.21 -26.86 9.61
N TRP A 80 -8.34 -25.86 9.64
CA TRP A 80 -8.27 -24.92 10.75
C TRP A 80 -9.37 -23.89 10.56
N LYS A 81 -10.46 -24.06 11.31
CA LYS A 81 -11.55 -23.10 11.36
C LYS A 81 -11.83 -22.78 12.80
N SER A 82 -11.80 -21.49 13.13
CA SER A 82 -11.90 -21.03 14.49
C SER A 82 -12.50 -19.62 14.53
N LYS A 83 -12.82 -19.11 15.72
CA LYS A 83 -13.31 -17.72 15.83
C LYS A 83 -12.23 -16.67 15.51
N TRP A 84 -10.96 -17.07 15.40
CA TRP A 84 -9.81 -16.19 15.16
C TRP A 84 -9.21 -16.32 13.76
N TYR A 85 -9.40 -17.47 13.11
CA TYR A 85 -8.84 -17.80 11.80
C TYR A 85 -9.83 -18.63 10.99
N ASP A 86 -10.10 -18.19 9.76
CA ASP A 86 -10.94 -18.90 8.80
C ASP A 86 -10.44 -18.67 7.37
N ASN A 87 -10.41 -19.75 6.58
CA ASN A 87 -10.09 -19.74 5.15
C ASN A 87 -8.83 -18.92 4.77
N GLY A 88 -7.73 -19.09 5.50
CA GLY A 88 -6.46 -18.43 5.15
C GLY A 88 -6.27 -17.04 5.73
N ALA A 89 -7.15 -16.55 6.60
CA ALA A 89 -7.06 -15.19 7.14
C ALA A 89 -7.43 -15.09 8.62
N MET A 90 -6.88 -14.08 9.29
CA MET A 90 -7.11 -13.80 10.72
C MET A 90 -8.27 -12.81 10.90
N HIS A 91 -9.15 -13.04 11.87
CA HIS A 91 -10.19 -12.09 12.25
C HIS A 91 -9.61 -11.03 13.21
N ALA A 92 -9.74 -9.76 12.86
CA ALA A 92 -9.15 -8.64 13.61
C ALA A 92 -9.62 -8.58 15.07
N GLU A 93 -10.94 -8.58 15.31
CA GLU A 93 -11.51 -8.53 16.66
C GLU A 93 -11.11 -9.77 17.47
N GLY A 94 -11.20 -10.96 16.85
CA GLY A 94 -10.78 -12.20 17.48
C GLY A 94 -9.33 -12.16 17.91
N LEU A 95 -8.43 -11.60 17.08
CA LEU A 95 -7.01 -11.50 17.38
C LEU A 95 -6.72 -10.58 18.57
N LEU A 96 -7.38 -9.42 18.67
CA LEU A 96 -7.24 -8.51 19.81
C LEU A 96 -7.70 -9.17 21.12
N VAL A 97 -8.88 -9.81 21.10
CA VAL A 97 -9.41 -10.54 22.26
C VAL A 97 -8.44 -11.63 22.68
N ARG A 98 -7.92 -12.40 21.71
CA ARG A 98 -6.99 -13.49 22.00
C ARG A 98 -5.68 -12.98 22.58
N GLY A 99 -5.11 -11.91 22.03
CA GLY A 99 -3.89 -11.29 22.56
C GLY A 99 -4.01 -10.97 24.06
N GLY A 100 -5.12 -10.34 24.46
CA GLY A 100 -5.40 -10.04 25.86
C GLY A 100 -5.66 -11.28 26.73
N GLU A 101 -6.33 -12.30 26.21
CA GLU A 101 -6.56 -13.58 26.92
C GLU A 101 -5.27 -14.32 27.25
N LEU A 102 -4.25 -14.22 26.39
CA LEU A 102 -2.99 -14.94 26.57
C LEU A 102 -2.15 -14.42 27.75
N LYS A 103 -2.41 -13.20 28.23
CA LYS A 103 -1.68 -12.54 29.34
C LYS A 103 -0.15 -12.55 29.16
N ILE A 104 0.30 -12.50 27.91
CA ILE A 104 1.71 -12.40 27.52
C ILE A 104 1.87 -11.10 26.76
N LYS A 105 2.57 -10.14 27.35
CA LYS A 105 2.64 -8.76 26.86
C LYS A 105 3.17 -8.68 25.43
N GLU A 106 4.18 -9.48 25.12
CA GLU A 106 4.78 -9.52 23.79
C GLU A 106 3.75 -9.97 22.74
N MET A 107 2.99 -11.02 23.03
CA MET A 107 1.93 -11.51 22.11
C MET A 107 0.76 -10.52 21.99
N GLU A 108 0.40 -9.85 23.09
CA GLU A 108 -0.64 -8.82 23.08
C GLU A 108 -0.23 -7.64 22.18
N VAL A 109 1.01 -7.16 22.31
CA VAL A 109 1.57 -6.12 21.43
C VAL A 109 1.63 -6.59 19.98
N GLN A 110 2.09 -7.82 19.73
CA GLN A 110 2.15 -8.39 18.39
C GLN A 110 0.76 -8.46 17.73
N CYS A 111 -0.26 -8.91 18.47
CA CYS A 111 -1.64 -8.95 18.01
C CYS A 111 -2.17 -7.54 17.70
N TYR A 112 -1.90 -6.57 18.57
CA TYR A 112 -2.28 -5.17 18.36
C TYR A 112 -1.62 -4.59 17.10
N LEU A 113 -0.30 -4.76 16.94
CA LEU A 113 0.43 -4.28 15.76
C LEU A 113 -0.07 -4.94 14.47
N PHE A 114 -0.38 -6.24 14.52
CA PHE A 114 -0.95 -6.96 13.38
C PHE A 114 -2.29 -6.34 12.98
N VAL A 115 -3.23 -6.15 13.93
CA VAL A 115 -4.51 -5.49 13.64
C VAL A 115 -4.30 -4.08 13.13
N LEU A 116 -3.44 -3.28 13.76
CA LEU A 116 -3.14 -1.92 13.35
C LEU A 116 -2.65 -1.87 11.90
N LEU A 117 -1.63 -2.63 11.54
CA LEU A 117 -1.04 -2.62 10.20
C LEU A 117 -2.00 -3.21 9.15
N GLY A 118 -2.70 -4.30 9.48
CA GLY A 118 -3.65 -4.94 8.58
C GLY A 118 -4.92 -4.13 8.36
N SER A 119 -5.31 -3.27 9.30
CA SER A 119 -6.44 -2.35 9.16
C SER A 119 -6.06 -0.95 8.64
N THR A 120 -4.77 -0.68 8.40
CA THR A 120 -4.32 0.64 7.94
C THR A 120 -3.48 0.61 6.67
N LEU A 121 -2.40 -0.19 6.64
CA LEU A 121 -1.48 -0.27 5.51
C LEU A 121 -1.87 -1.40 4.54
N PHE A 122 -2.28 -2.54 5.08
CA PHE A 122 -2.51 -3.78 4.34
C PHE A 122 -3.97 -4.21 4.28
N VAL A 123 -4.89 -3.24 4.22
CA VAL A 123 -6.35 -3.46 4.22
C VAL A 123 -6.76 -4.35 3.05
N ASP A 124 -7.49 -5.42 3.32
CA ASP A 124 -8.03 -6.31 2.28
C ASP A 124 -9.55 -6.08 2.08
N LYS A 125 -10.16 -6.83 1.14
CA LYS A 125 -11.59 -6.71 0.78
C LYS A 125 -12.52 -7.07 1.93
N SER A 126 -12.05 -7.90 2.86
CA SER A 126 -12.81 -8.26 4.05
C SER A 126 -12.74 -7.15 5.06
N ARG A 127 -13.90 -6.75 5.59
CA ARG A 127 -13.96 -5.73 6.66
C ARG A 127 -13.24 -6.14 7.94
N ASP A 128 -13.07 -7.44 8.16
CA ASP A 128 -12.56 -8.00 9.42
C ASP A 128 -11.39 -8.99 9.24
N ARG A 129 -10.96 -9.31 8.00
CA ARG A 129 -9.91 -10.31 7.77
C ARG A 129 -8.58 -9.64 7.47
N LEU A 130 -7.54 -10.12 8.15
CA LEU A 130 -6.16 -9.66 8.04
C LEU A 130 -5.31 -10.73 7.35
N ARG A 131 -4.35 -10.27 6.55
CA ARG A 131 -3.42 -11.16 5.83
C ARG A 131 -2.40 -11.77 6.79
N PRO A 132 -2.26 -13.11 6.88
CA PRO A 132 -1.30 -13.77 7.75
C PRO A 132 0.15 -13.34 7.55
N ALA A 133 0.52 -12.99 6.31
CA ALA A 133 1.89 -12.60 5.96
C ALA A 133 2.42 -11.40 6.76
N ILE A 134 1.55 -10.53 7.29
CA ILE A 134 1.95 -9.40 8.15
C ILE A 134 2.72 -9.92 9.38
N ASN A 135 2.30 -11.07 9.93
CA ASN A 135 2.89 -11.61 11.15
C ASN A 135 4.35 -12.05 10.97
N LEU A 136 4.77 -12.39 9.75
CA LEU A 136 6.16 -12.79 9.47
C LEU A 136 7.15 -11.72 9.94
N PHE A 137 6.77 -10.45 9.81
CA PHE A 137 7.58 -9.28 10.12
C PHE A 137 7.34 -8.73 11.53
N LEU A 138 6.45 -9.34 12.31
CA LEU A 138 6.11 -8.91 13.67
C LEU A 138 6.66 -9.86 14.76
N LYS A 139 7.22 -11.01 14.40
CA LYS A 139 7.72 -12.00 15.38
C LYS A 139 8.88 -11.48 16.22
N ASP A 140 9.82 -10.79 15.57
CA ASP A 140 10.96 -10.19 16.24
C ASP A 140 10.74 -8.69 16.35
N HIS A 141 10.22 -8.25 17.50
CA HIS A 141 9.95 -6.84 17.77
C HIS A 141 11.20 -5.95 17.63
N ARG A 142 12.41 -6.53 17.77
CA ARG A 142 13.67 -5.79 17.67
C ARG A 142 13.98 -5.39 16.22
N ARG A 143 13.38 -6.06 15.24
CA ARG A 143 13.58 -5.81 13.81
C ARG A 143 12.49 -4.94 13.19
N LEU A 144 11.50 -4.49 13.95
CA LEU A 144 10.37 -3.72 13.41
C LEU A 144 10.83 -2.45 12.68
N THR A 145 11.91 -1.82 13.14
CA THR A 145 12.46 -0.62 12.51
C THR A 145 13.36 -0.92 11.31
N ASP A 146 13.75 -2.18 11.12
CA ASP A 146 14.70 -2.59 10.09
C ASP A 146 13.98 -2.87 8.76
N TYR A 147 12.66 -3.02 8.77
CA TYR A 147 11.87 -3.28 7.57
C TYR A 147 11.41 -1.99 6.88
N ALA A 148 11.47 -1.99 5.56
CA ALA A 148 10.95 -0.93 4.70
C ALA A 148 9.40 -0.98 4.61
N TRP A 149 8.71 -0.76 5.73
CA TRP A 149 7.24 -0.82 5.84
C TRP A 149 6.51 0.02 4.80
N GLY A 150 7.06 1.18 4.46
CA GLY A 150 6.51 2.07 3.46
C GLY A 150 6.63 1.53 2.04
N ALA A 151 7.73 0.86 1.70
CA ALA A 151 7.87 0.16 0.43
C ALA A 151 6.89 -1.03 0.34
N GLY A 152 6.73 -1.79 1.43
CA GLY A 152 5.75 -2.86 1.50
C GLY A 152 4.29 -2.36 1.39
N ALA A 153 3.95 -1.28 2.09
CA ALA A 153 2.63 -0.65 2.01
C ALA A 153 2.33 -0.13 0.60
N LEU A 154 3.34 0.43 -0.07
CA LEU A 154 3.22 0.92 -1.45
C LEU A 154 3.06 -0.22 -2.45
N ALA A 155 3.85 -1.29 -2.34
CA ALA A 155 3.73 -2.50 -3.15
C ALA A 155 2.32 -3.10 -3.02
N TYR A 156 1.84 -3.21 -1.79
CA TYR A 156 0.49 -3.69 -1.54
C TYR A 156 -0.58 -2.75 -2.13
N LEU A 157 -0.43 -1.43 -1.99
CA LEU A 157 -1.37 -0.46 -2.57
C LEU A 157 -1.41 -0.57 -4.11
N TYR A 158 -0.27 -0.67 -4.79
CA TYR A 158 -0.21 -0.85 -6.25
C TYR A 158 -0.97 -2.11 -6.70
N ARG A 159 -0.73 -3.24 -6.02
CA ARG A 159 -1.46 -4.50 -6.27
C ARG A 159 -2.97 -4.29 -6.11
N GLN A 160 -3.40 -3.60 -5.05
CA GLN A 160 -4.82 -3.38 -4.79
C GLN A 160 -5.47 -2.42 -5.80
N LEU A 161 -4.76 -1.38 -6.25
CA LEU A 161 -5.22 -0.51 -7.34
C LEU A 161 -5.40 -1.32 -8.63
N GLY A 162 -4.45 -2.20 -8.97
CA GLY A 162 -4.54 -3.06 -10.14
C GLY A 162 -5.62 -4.15 -10.05
N VAL A 163 -5.98 -4.59 -8.84
CA VAL A 163 -7.14 -5.47 -8.62
C VAL A 163 -8.44 -4.68 -8.76
N ALA A 164 -8.48 -3.43 -8.30
CA ALA A 164 -9.68 -2.59 -8.29
C ALA A 164 -10.13 -2.17 -9.70
N THR A 165 -9.22 -2.06 -10.67
CA THR A 165 -9.56 -1.75 -12.07
C THR A 165 -10.22 -2.90 -12.83
N ARG A 166 -10.27 -4.11 -12.25
CA ARG A 166 -10.86 -5.29 -12.89
C ARG A 166 -12.39 -5.25 -12.75
N ALA A 167 -13.11 -5.61 -13.83
CA ALA A 167 -14.57 -5.54 -13.92
C ALA A 167 -15.35 -6.22 -12.76
N GLY A 168 -14.78 -7.26 -12.13
CA GLY A 168 -15.41 -7.96 -11.01
C GLY A 168 -15.13 -7.37 -9.63
N SER A 169 -14.28 -6.35 -9.51
CA SER A 169 -13.94 -5.76 -8.21
C SER A 169 -15.02 -4.81 -7.71
N LYS A 170 -15.37 -4.91 -6.44
CA LYS A 170 -16.43 -4.11 -5.79
C LYS A 170 -15.93 -3.29 -4.59
N SER A 171 -14.62 -3.30 -4.34
CA SER A 171 -14.03 -2.67 -3.15
C SER A 171 -12.64 -2.12 -3.45
N LEU A 172 -12.29 -1.04 -2.76
CA LEU A 172 -10.95 -0.45 -2.72
C LEU A 172 -10.23 -0.92 -1.45
N CYS A 173 -8.95 -1.23 -1.59
CA CYS A 173 -8.12 -1.89 -0.57
C CYS A 173 -6.72 -1.28 -0.56
N GLY A 174 -5.90 -1.65 0.42
CA GLY A 174 -4.59 -1.04 0.67
C GLY A 174 -4.68 0.23 1.50
N CYS A 175 -3.58 0.99 1.55
CA CYS A 175 -3.50 2.21 2.35
C CYS A 175 -4.26 3.38 1.70
N LEU A 176 -5.59 3.42 1.87
CA LEU A 176 -6.43 4.47 1.27
C LEU A 176 -6.18 5.87 1.86
N THR A 177 -5.62 5.95 3.08
CA THR A 177 -5.13 7.23 3.62
C THR A 177 -3.97 7.77 2.79
N LEU A 178 -3.03 6.92 2.38
CA LEU A 178 -1.94 7.34 1.50
C LEU A 178 -2.47 7.85 0.16
N LEU A 179 -3.36 7.08 -0.48
CA LEU A 179 -3.95 7.45 -1.76
C LEU A 179 -4.69 8.79 -1.69
N GLN A 180 -5.59 8.97 -0.72
CA GLN A 180 -6.36 10.21 -0.63
C GLN A 180 -5.50 11.40 -0.23
N ALA A 181 -4.54 11.24 0.69
CA ALA A 181 -3.66 12.34 1.07
C ALA A 181 -2.75 12.71 -0.10
N TRP A 182 -2.25 11.73 -0.87
CA TRP A 182 -1.50 11.98 -2.10
C TRP A 182 -2.33 12.78 -3.13
N ILE A 183 -3.62 12.45 -3.31
CA ILE A 183 -4.51 13.26 -4.15
C ILE A 183 -4.54 14.70 -3.65
N TYR A 184 -4.68 14.91 -2.34
CA TYR A 184 -4.66 16.26 -1.78
C TYR A 184 -3.31 16.95 -1.97
N GLU A 185 -2.18 16.25 -1.89
CA GLU A 185 -0.87 16.87 -2.12
C GLU A 185 -0.68 17.34 -3.56
N TYR A 186 -1.05 16.55 -4.56
CA TYR A 186 -0.76 16.86 -5.95
C TYR A 186 -1.86 17.64 -6.67
N PHE A 187 -3.12 17.56 -6.23
CA PHE A 187 -4.26 18.12 -6.94
C PHE A 187 -5.01 19.15 -6.07
N PRO A 188 -4.61 20.44 -6.13
CA PRO A 188 -5.28 21.54 -5.43
C PRO A 188 -6.80 21.54 -5.53
N LEU A 189 -7.33 21.18 -6.71
CA LEU A 189 -8.76 21.11 -7.01
C LEU A 189 -9.57 20.25 -6.03
N PHE A 190 -8.96 19.21 -5.45
CA PHE A 190 -9.63 18.26 -4.56
C PHE A 190 -9.29 18.46 -3.08
N ARG A 191 -8.47 19.46 -2.74
CA ARG A 191 -7.98 19.68 -1.38
C ARG A 191 -9.12 20.13 -0.44
N PRO A 192 -9.28 19.48 0.73
CA PRO A 192 -10.08 20.04 1.80
C PRO A 192 -9.27 21.08 2.59
N SER A 193 -9.89 21.65 3.62
CA SER A 193 -9.19 22.52 4.57
C SER A 193 -8.03 21.78 5.26
N GLN A 194 -6.97 22.53 5.57
CA GLN A 194 -5.75 22.01 6.19
C GLN A 194 -5.49 22.69 7.54
N LEU A 195 -5.08 21.90 8.53
CA LEU A 195 -4.53 22.39 9.79
C LEU A 195 -3.08 22.85 9.60
N PRO A 196 -2.57 23.75 10.48
CA PRO A 196 -1.15 24.11 10.47
C PRO A 196 -0.26 22.87 10.52
N GLN A 197 0.66 22.76 9.57
CA GLN A 197 1.54 21.60 9.44
C GLN A 197 2.75 21.75 10.37
N SER A 198 2.99 20.75 11.22
CA SER A 198 4.27 20.59 11.91
C SER A 198 5.27 19.88 10.99
N PRO A 199 6.56 20.28 10.96
CA PRO A 199 7.58 19.63 10.13
C PRO A 199 7.64 18.12 10.34
N ASP A 200 7.55 17.64 11.58
CA ASP A 200 7.72 16.22 11.91
C ASP A 200 6.42 15.40 11.84
N ALA A 201 5.27 16.05 11.66
CA ALA A 201 3.99 15.36 11.64
C ALA A 201 3.71 14.71 10.26
N PRO A 202 3.01 13.55 10.23
CA PRO A 202 2.51 12.99 8.98
C PRO A 202 1.59 13.96 8.26
N ARG A 203 1.84 14.29 6.99
CA ARG A 203 1.00 15.25 6.26
C ARG A 203 -0.45 14.79 6.13
N ALA A 204 -0.69 13.48 6.08
CA ALA A 204 -2.05 12.90 6.12
C ALA A 204 -2.87 13.35 7.35
N SER A 205 -2.22 13.72 8.46
CA SER A 205 -2.90 14.16 9.68
C SER A 205 -3.32 15.63 9.64
N SER A 206 -2.80 16.42 8.69
CA SER A 206 -3.13 17.84 8.55
C SER A 206 -4.44 18.10 7.80
N TRP A 207 -4.92 17.13 7.02
CA TRP A 207 -6.11 17.29 6.19
C TRP A 207 -7.41 17.08 6.98
N ILE A 208 -8.32 18.06 6.92
CA ILE A 208 -9.65 17.99 7.53
C ILE A 208 -10.62 17.37 6.52
N SER A 209 -10.61 16.03 6.41
CA SER A 209 -11.48 15.33 5.47
C SER A 209 -12.97 15.48 5.84
N PRO A 210 -13.82 15.97 4.93
CA PRO A 210 -15.24 16.16 5.22
C PRO A 210 -15.97 14.83 5.38
N ARG A 211 -17.01 14.81 6.23
CA ARG A 211 -17.99 13.71 6.27
C ARG A 211 -18.93 13.83 5.08
N LEU A 212 -18.74 12.97 4.09
CA LEU A 212 -19.55 12.98 2.86
C LEU A 212 -20.66 11.92 2.93
N ARG A 213 -21.85 12.29 2.43
CA ARG A 213 -23.02 11.39 2.40
C ARG A 213 -22.87 10.33 1.31
N GLY A 214 -23.37 9.12 1.58
CA GLY A 214 -23.41 8.01 0.62
C GLY A 214 -24.57 8.10 -0.38
N GLY A 215 -24.81 7.01 -1.10
CA GLY A 215 -25.97 6.87 -1.99
C GLY A 215 -25.87 7.73 -3.27
N ASP A 216 -26.97 8.37 -3.65
CA ASP A 216 -27.10 9.11 -4.90
C ASP A 216 -26.15 10.30 -4.98
N GLU A 217 -25.95 10.99 -3.85
CA GLU A 217 -24.97 12.08 -3.76
C GLU A 217 -23.55 11.58 -4.05
N ALA A 218 -23.19 10.38 -3.60
CA ALA A 218 -21.88 9.80 -3.91
C ALA A 218 -21.73 9.47 -5.40
N ARG A 219 -22.81 9.01 -6.06
CA ARG A 219 -22.82 8.78 -7.51
C ARG A 219 -22.66 10.07 -8.31
N GLN A 220 -23.35 11.14 -7.89
CA GLN A 220 -23.22 12.46 -8.51
C GLN A 220 -21.82 13.05 -8.31
N ARG A 221 -21.26 12.94 -7.10
CA ARG A 221 -19.88 13.36 -6.82
C ARG A 221 -18.88 12.58 -7.67
N LEU A 222 -19.04 11.26 -7.80
CA LEU A 222 -18.18 10.45 -8.66
C LEU A 222 -18.24 10.91 -10.13
N ALA A 223 -19.44 11.16 -10.67
CA ALA A 223 -19.59 11.69 -12.02
C ALA A 223 -18.89 13.04 -12.19
N ARG A 224 -19.04 13.94 -11.20
CA ARG A 224 -18.36 15.24 -11.19
C ARG A 224 -16.83 15.09 -11.12
N TYR A 225 -16.31 14.21 -10.26
CA TYR A 225 -14.86 13.99 -10.17
C TYR A 225 -14.28 13.42 -11.47
N ARG A 226 -15.01 12.53 -12.16
CA ARG A 226 -14.59 12.03 -13.48
C ARG A 226 -14.44 13.17 -14.49
N GLN A 227 -15.46 14.04 -14.59
CA GLN A 227 -15.42 15.20 -15.48
C GLN A 227 -14.24 16.11 -15.13
N LEU A 228 -14.07 16.46 -13.86
CA LEU A 228 -12.95 17.29 -13.42
C LEU A 228 -11.59 16.68 -13.77
N LEU A 229 -11.44 15.36 -13.61
CA LEU A 229 -10.20 14.65 -14.00
C LEU A 229 -9.96 14.67 -15.52
N ASP A 230 -11.02 14.61 -16.34
CA ASP A 230 -10.89 14.70 -17.80
C ASP A 230 -10.50 16.11 -18.27
N GLU A 231 -10.84 17.14 -17.49
CA GLU A 231 -10.54 18.55 -17.78
C GLU A 231 -9.16 19.00 -17.23
N LEU A 232 -8.48 18.18 -16.44
CA LEU A 232 -7.19 18.55 -15.84
C LEU A 232 -6.07 18.77 -16.87
N SER A 233 -5.35 19.87 -16.70
CA SER A 233 -4.11 20.16 -17.40
C SER A 233 -2.88 19.92 -16.50
N ALA A 234 -1.67 20.01 -17.07
CA ALA A 234 -0.44 19.90 -16.29
C ALA A 234 -0.24 21.07 -15.32
N ASP A 235 -0.85 22.22 -15.58
CA ASP A 235 -0.74 23.44 -14.77
C ASP A 235 -1.61 23.37 -13.50
N ASP A 236 -2.61 22.49 -13.50
CA ASP A 236 -3.48 22.24 -12.35
C ASP A 236 -2.82 21.34 -11.28
N VAL A 237 -1.62 20.81 -11.56
CA VAL A 237 -0.92 19.85 -10.70
C VAL A 237 0.22 20.54 -9.92
N THR A 238 0.23 20.32 -8.61
CA THR A 238 1.39 20.64 -7.77
C THR A 238 2.43 19.53 -7.92
N TRP A 239 3.36 19.69 -8.86
CA TRP A 239 4.34 18.64 -9.17
C TRP A 239 5.35 18.37 -8.05
N THR A 240 5.67 19.36 -7.21
CA THR A 240 6.67 19.22 -6.15
C THR A 240 6.10 19.68 -4.80
N PRO A 241 5.11 18.96 -4.23
CA PRO A 241 4.37 19.41 -3.05
C PRO A 241 5.23 19.48 -1.77
N TYR A 242 6.39 18.83 -1.76
CA TYR A 242 7.37 18.86 -0.66
C TYR A 242 8.59 19.75 -0.97
N GLY A 243 8.49 20.57 -2.03
CA GLY A 243 9.63 21.30 -2.58
C GLY A 243 10.38 20.52 -3.66
N ARG A 244 11.19 21.23 -4.47
CA ARG A 244 11.92 20.65 -5.61
C ARG A 244 12.87 19.52 -5.19
N ASP A 245 13.48 19.67 -4.03
CA ASP A 245 14.48 18.75 -3.48
C ASP A 245 13.88 17.83 -2.39
N GLY A 246 12.55 17.73 -2.29
CA GLY A 246 11.88 16.95 -1.23
C GLY A 246 12.14 15.43 -1.29
N HIS A 247 12.80 14.95 -2.34
CA HIS A 247 13.22 13.57 -2.52
C HIS A 247 14.71 13.34 -2.23
N THR A 248 15.52 14.40 -2.13
CA THR A 248 16.99 14.30 -2.08
C THR A 248 17.48 13.60 -0.82
N ASP A 249 16.82 13.84 0.32
CA ASP A 249 17.10 13.16 1.58
C ASP A 249 16.49 11.74 1.64
N ILE A 250 15.91 11.27 0.52
CA ILE A 250 15.20 10.01 0.41
C ILE A 250 15.71 9.25 -0.82
N PRO A 251 16.94 8.69 -0.79
CA PRO A 251 17.58 8.07 -1.95
C PRO A 251 16.74 6.96 -2.61
N ARG A 252 16.00 6.20 -1.79
CA ARG A 252 15.09 5.13 -2.23
C ARG A 252 13.99 5.63 -3.18
N SER A 253 13.70 6.92 -3.17
CA SER A 253 12.75 7.53 -4.13
C SER A 253 13.17 7.31 -5.58
N LEU A 254 14.47 7.22 -5.84
CA LEU A 254 15.06 7.07 -7.17
C LEU A 254 15.37 5.61 -7.52
N TYR A 255 15.00 4.66 -6.66
CA TYR A 255 15.09 3.24 -6.97
C TYR A 255 14.25 2.92 -8.20
N THR A 256 14.75 2.08 -9.11
CA THR A 256 13.95 1.51 -10.21
C THR A 256 14.04 -0.01 -10.10
N GLY A 257 12.89 -0.67 -9.99
CA GLY A 257 12.80 -2.11 -9.82
C GLY A 257 11.57 -2.52 -9.03
N PRO A 258 11.38 -3.81 -8.74
CA PRO A 258 10.24 -4.26 -7.97
C PRO A 258 10.36 -3.89 -6.47
N ILE A 259 9.26 -3.47 -5.87
CA ILE A 259 9.06 -3.32 -4.43
C ILE A 259 8.17 -4.46 -3.91
N HIS A 260 8.38 -4.88 -2.66
CA HIS A 260 7.84 -6.15 -2.14
C HIS A 260 7.04 -6.03 -0.85
N PHE A 261 5.98 -6.83 -0.77
CA PHE A 261 5.29 -7.22 0.45
C PHE A 261 4.88 -8.70 0.39
N SER A 262 5.61 -9.56 1.10
CA SER A 262 5.53 -11.01 1.04
C SER A 262 5.53 -11.55 -0.40
N ASP A 263 4.46 -12.24 -0.80
CA ASP A 263 4.22 -12.80 -2.13
C ASP A 263 3.83 -11.75 -3.20
N ILE A 264 3.76 -10.47 -2.83
CA ILE A 264 3.46 -9.37 -3.74
C ILE A 264 4.74 -8.66 -4.13
N ALA A 265 4.99 -8.62 -5.43
CA ALA A 265 6.00 -7.79 -6.06
C ALA A 265 5.33 -6.88 -7.08
N GLU A 266 5.65 -5.59 -7.04
CA GLU A 266 5.12 -4.57 -7.95
C GLU A 266 6.24 -3.72 -8.52
N GLY A 267 6.20 -3.47 -9.84
CA GLY A 267 7.18 -2.60 -10.49
C GLY A 267 7.08 -1.18 -9.96
N TYR A 268 8.22 -0.60 -9.61
CA TYR A 268 8.39 0.79 -9.18
C TYR A 268 9.41 1.47 -10.12
N ASP A 269 8.96 2.48 -10.86
CA ASP A 269 9.79 3.19 -11.84
C ASP A 269 9.53 4.71 -11.78
N PRO A 270 10.34 5.46 -11.01
CA PRO A 270 10.21 6.91 -10.87
C PRO A 270 10.52 7.67 -12.17
N ALA A 271 11.26 7.07 -13.12
CA ALA A 271 11.60 7.73 -14.39
C ALA A 271 10.38 7.94 -15.30
N ARG A 272 9.25 7.27 -15.00
CA ARG A 272 7.98 7.51 -15.69
C ARG A 272 7.29 8.81 -15.26
N CYS A 273 7.69 9.36 -14.12
CA CYS A 273 7.03 10.49 -13.47
C CYS A 273 8.03 11.60 -13.06
N LEU A 274 9.02 11.89 -13.90
CA LEU A 274 10.09 12.86 -13.71
C LEU A 274 9.61 14.27 -13.31
N ARG A 275 8.41 14.66 -13.75
CA ARG A 275 7.81 15.95 -13.33
C ARG A 275 7.63 16.04 -11.82
N GLN A 276 7.37 14.92 -11.13
CA GLN A 276 7.25 14.89 -9.66
C GLN A 276 8.58 15.17 -8.93
N PHE A 277 9.69 15.14 -9.67
CA PHE A 277 11.03 15.49 -9.21
C PHE A 277 11.47 16.88 -9.71
N GLY A 278 10.57 17.63 -10.36
CA GLY A 278 10.88 18.94 -10.96
C GLY A 278 11.64 18.86 -12.28
N TYR A 279 11.75 17.67 -12.90
CA TYR A 279 12.41 17.47 -14.18
C TYR A 279 11.43 17.43 -15.36
N ARG A 280 11.96 17.55 -16.58
CA ARG A 280 11.16 17.37 -17.80
C ARG A 280 10.90 15.89 -18.04
N GLN A 281 9.65 15.52 -18.28
CA GLN A 281 9.32 14.14 -18.65
C GLN A 281 9.88 13.79 -20.02
N ILE A 282 10.63 12.69 -20.08
CA ILE A 282 11.07 12.03 -21.32
C ILE A 282 10.15 10.85 -21.64
N ILE A 283 10.33 10.24 -22.81
CA ILE A 283 9.62 9.01 -23.18
C ILE A 283 10.07 7.89 -22.23
N PRO A 284 9.17 7.31 -21.41
CA PRO A 284 9.55 6.28 -20.46
C PRO A 284 10.00 4.99 -21.16
N ARG A 285 10.95 4.28 -20.55
CA ARG A 285 11.36 2.94 -20.99
C ARG A 285 10.28 1.91 -20.61
N ALA A 286 10.42 0.70 -21.14
CA ALA A 286 9.61 -0.43 -20.69
C ALA A 286 9.88 -0.72 -19.20
N MET A 287 8.83 -1.03 -18.43
CA MET A 287 9.00 -1.32 -17.00
C MET A 287 9.86 -2.57 -16.80
N THR A 288 10.76 -2.50 -15.82
CA THR A 288 11.44 -3.68 -15.30
C THR A 288 10.46 -4.47 -14.44
N VAL A 289 9.95 -5.57 -14.99
CA VAL A 289 9.12 -6.54 -14.28
C VAL A 289 9.93 -7.81 -14.02
N PRO A 290 9.74 -8.48 -12.86
CA PRO A 290 10.29 -9.82 -12.62
C PRO A 290 10.06 -10.77 -13.80
N HIS A 291 11.08 -11.59 -14.13
CA HIS A 291 11.06 -12.41 -15.35
C HIS A 291 9.99 -13.51 -15.31
N ASP A 292 9.74 -14.09 -14.14
CA ASP A 292 8.78 -15.17 -13.94
C ASP A 292 7.52 -14.64 -13.24
N GLN A 293 6.71 -13.88 -13.97
CA GLN A 293 5.34 -13.55 -13.57
C GLN A 293 4.35 -14.32 -14.42
N TYR A 294 3.63 -15.25 -13.80
CA TYR A 294 2.55 -15.97 -14.47
C TYR A 294 1.28 -15.90 -13.63
N ARG A 295 0.14 -15.78 -14.32
CA ARG A 295 -1.18 -15.90 -13.71
C ARG A 295 -1.75 -17.28 -14.04
N PRO A 296 -1.78 -18.21 -13.07
CA PRO A 296 -2.46 -19.49 -13.24
C PRO A 296 -3.91 -19.29 -13.65
N ALA A 297 -4.42 -20.14 -14.55
CA ALA A 297 -5.83 -20.13 -14.94
C ALA A 297 -6.78 -20.30 -13.73
N SER A 298 -6.32 -20.97 -12.67
CA SER A 298 -7.03 -21.18 -11.41
C SER A 298 -6.90 -20.03 -10.41
N SER A 299 -6.06 -19.04 -10.68
CA SER A 299 -5.78 -17.94 -9.75
C SER A 299 -6.20 -16.58 -10.31
N SER A 300 -6.80 -15.78 -9.44
CA SER A 300 -7.01 -14.36 -9.72
C SER A 300 -5.77 -13.51 -9.44
N SER A 301 -4.73 -14.06 -8.81
CA SER A 301 -3.45 -13.41 -8.54
C SER A 301 -2.34 -13.94 -9.44
N TYR A 302 -1.37 -13.07 -9.71
CA TYR A 302 -0.10 -13.46 -10.33
C TYR A 302 0.79 -14.11 -9.27
N ILE A 303 1.46 -15.20 -9.65
CA ILE A 303 2.60 -15.73 -8.91
C ILE A 303 3.82 -15.00 -9.45
N VAL A 304 4.60 -14.42 -8.55
CA VAL A 304 5.86 -13.76 -8.87
C VAL A 304 6.95 -14.51 -8.13
N PHE A 305 7.97 -14.96 -8.84
CA PHE A 305 9.13 -15.57 -8.20
C PHE A 305 10.14 -14.48 -7.80
N ARG A 306 10.70 -14.61 -6.59
CA ARG A 306 11.73 -13.70 -6.09
C ARG A 306 13.06 -13.99 -6.77
N ASP A 307 13.50 -13.07 -7.61
CA ASP A 307 14.85 -13.10 -8.14
C ASP A 307 15.86 -12.48 -7.15
N PRO A 308 17.00 -13.13 -6.87
CA PRO A 308 18.03 -12.59 -5.95
C PRO A 308 18.60 -11.21 -6.33
N TRP A 309 18.54 -10.84 -7.61
CA TRP A 309 19.04 -9.53 -8.09
C TRP A 309 18.23 -8.35 -7.52
N VAL A 310 16.97 -8.56 -7.14
CA VAL A 310 16.11 -7.50 -6.59
C VAL A 310 16.67 -6.96 -5.29
N ASN A 311 17.04 -7.84 -4.35
CA ASN A 311 17.64 -7.40 -3.09
C ASN A 311 18.97 -6.70 -3.35
N GLN A 312 19.80 -7.23 -4.27
CA GLN A 312 21.09 -6.62 -4.60
C GLN A 312 20.92 -5.20 -5.16
N LEU A 313 19.93 -4.99 -6.03
CA LEU A 313 19.64 -3.67 -6.59
C LEU A 313 19.03 -2.74 -5.55
N TRP A 314 18.13 -3.24 -4.71
CA TRP A 314 17.59 -2.50 -3.57
C TRP A 314 18.76 -2.07 -2.67
N ASP A 315 19.58 -2.97 -2.15
CA ASP A 315 20.62 -2.64 -1.18
C ASP A 315 21.73 -1.72 -1.73
N ASN A 316 21.91 -1.67 -3.05
CA ASN A 316 22.83 -0.73 -3.71
C ASN A 316 22.23 0.68 -3.89
N VAL A 317 22.09 1.42 -2.79
CA VAL A 317 21.53 2.80 -2.79
C VAL A 317 22.31 3.75 -3.70
N ALA A 318 23.62 3.57 -3.86
CA ALA A 318 24.45 4.41 -4.72
C ALA A 318 24.09 4.28 -6.22
N ALA A 319 23.41 3.19 -6.60
CA ALA A 319 22.91 2.99 -7.96
C ALA A 319 21.52 3.62 -8.19
N HIS A 320 20.85 4.14 -7.16
CA HIS A 320 19.51 4.73 -7.28
C HIS A 320 19.62 6.13 -7.85
N ARG A 321 19.35 6.26 -9.14
CA ARG A 321 19.41 7.51 -9.87
C ARG A 321 18.46 7.47 -11.07
N LEU A 322 18.04 8.65 -11.50
CA LEU A 322 17.33 8.83 -12.75
C LEU A 322 18.39 8.97 -13.85
N ASP A 323 18.44 8.00 -14.76
CA ASP A 323 19.35 8.01 -15.92
C ASP A 323 18.96 9.01 -17.00
#